data_AF-A0A9E3U534-F1
#
_entry.id   AF-A0A9E3U534-F1
#
_cell.length_a   1.000
_cell.length_b   1.000
_cell.length_c   1.000
_cell.angle_alpha   90.00
_cell.angle_beta   90.00
_cell.angle_gamma   90.00
#
_symmetry.space_group_name_H-M   'P 1'
#
loop_
_entity.id
_entity.type
_entity.pdbx_description
1 polymer ?
#
loop_
_entity_poly.entity_id
_entity_poly.type
_entity_poly.pdbx_seq_one_letter_code
_entity_poly.pdbx_strand_id
1 'polypeptide(L)' 'MRMGDIDRRSVKGAATCAVCGSTDARTLGMTRLEDGTQVTVCGSHKVAHRRAERLARTVDELRMMLCDRRVASA' A
#
# COMPACT_ATOMS: atom_id res chain seq x y z
N MET A 1 8.29 37.97 10.23
CA MET A 1 8.68 36.63 9.74
C MET A 1 7.71 35.60 10.29
N ARG A 2 6.74 35.13 9.49
CA ARG A 2 5.81 34.06 9.86
C ARG A 2 5.55 33.18 8.64
N MET A 3 6.38 32.16 8.45
CA MET A 3 6.20 31.03 7.54
C MET A 3 7.01 29.87 8.15
N GLY A 4 6.54 28.64 8.24
CA GLY A 4 5.30 28.03 7.76
C GLY A 4 5.13 26.68 8.47
N ASP A 5 3.91 26.19 8.38
CA ASP A 5 3.29 25.14 9.15
C ASP A 5 4.07 23.81 9.25
N ILE A 6 3.95 23.23 10.44
CA ILE A 6 4.64 22.06 11.00
C ILE A 6 4.22 20.72 10.35
N ASP A 7 3.60 20.70 9.17
CA ASP A 7 2.89 19.49 8.73
C ASP A 7 3.50 18.80 7.48
N ARG A 8 3.77 17.51 7.67
CA ARG A 8 3.82 16.42 6.67
C ARG A 8 5.12 16.29 5.87
N ARG A 9 5.94 15.31 6.25
CA ARG A 9 5.80 13.94 5.70
C ARG A 9 7.03 13.11 6.09
N SER A 10 6.84 12.35 7.16
CA SER A 10 7.76 11.30 7.58
C SER A 10 7.99 10.28 6.46
N VAL A 11 9.26 9.88 6.35
CA VAL A 11 9.85 8.75 5.61
C VAL A 11 10.17 8.97 4.12
N LYS A 12 11.37 9.53 3.89
CA LYS A 12 12.24 9.17 2.74
C LYS A 12 12.73 7.72 2.92
N GLY A 13 11.88 6.76 2.61
CA GLY A 13 12.29 5.42 2.23
C GLY A 13 11.67 5.19 0.87
N ALA A 14 12.41 4.64 -0.10
CA ALA A 14 11.85 4.32 -1.40
C ALA A 14 10.51 3.61 -1.18
N ALA A 15 9.42 4.27 -1.60
CA ALA A 15 8.10 3.71 -1.38
C ALA A 15 8.07 2.41 -2.18
N THR A 16 7.89 1.28 -1.52
CA THR A 16 7.74 -0.01 -2.19
C THR A 16 6.35 -0.52 -1.92
N CYS A 17 5.81 -1.33 -2.83
CA CYS A 17 4.53 -1.96 -2.61
C CYS A 17 4.66 -2.88 -1.40
N ALA A 18 3.84 -2.63 -0.38
CA ALA A 18 3.82 -3.42 0.82
C ALA A 18 3.46 -4.89 0.53
N VAL A 19 2.78 -5.20 -0.57
CA VAL A 19 2.35 -6.56 -0.93
C VAL A 19 3.40 -7.34 -1.70
N CYS A 20 3.86 -6.84 -2.86
CA CYS A 20 4.80 -7.56 -3.74
C CYS A 20 6.22 -6.98 -3.78
N GLY A 21 6.49 -5.92 -3.02
CA GLY A 21 7.80 -5.27 -3.01
C GLY A 21 8.10 -4.41 -4.24
N SER A 22 7.18 -4.24 -5.19
CA SER A 22 7.40 -3.39 -6.38
C SER A 22 7.88 -1.99 -6.01
N THR A 23 8.96 -1.52 -6.63
CA THR A 23 9.58 -0.21 -6.38
C THR A 23 9.25 0.81 -7.47
N ASP A 24 8.38 0.46 -8.43
CA ASP A 24 8.04 1.31 -9.55
C ASP A 24 7.21 2.53 -9.10
N ALA A 25 7.87 3.68 -8.99
CA ALA A 25 7.27 4.92 -8.48
C ALA A 25 6.05 5.40 -9.27
N ARG A 26 5.91 5.02 -10.55
CA ARG A 26 4.78 5.43 -11.41
C ARG A 26 3.49 4.69 -11.06
N THR A 27 3.61 3.45 -10.61
CA THR A 27 2.46 2.61 -10.24
C THR A 27 2.18 2.61 -8.74
N LEU A 28 3.06 3.16 -7.92
CA LEU A 28 2.88 3.21 -6.47
C LEU A 28 1.85 4.29 -6.08
N GLY A 29 0.89 3.88 -5.27
CA GLY A 29 -0.11 4.73 -4.67
C GLY A 29 -0.37 4.33 -3.23
N MET A 30 -1.00 5.22 -2.48
CA MET A 30 -1.44 4.92 -1.12
C MET A 30 -2.87 4.37 -1.13
N THR A 31 -3.13 3.38 -0.28
CA THR A 31 -4.48 2.94 0.09
C THR A 31 -4.64 3.01 1.60
N ARG A 32 -5.89 3.08 2.07
CA ARG A 32 -6.22 3.03 3.50
C ARG A 32 -6.71 1.64 3.86
N LEU A 33 -6.18 1.10 4.94
CA LEU A 33 -6.65 -0.11 5.59
C LEU A 33 -7.90 0.19 6.45
N GLU A 34 -8.55 -0.85 6.96
CA GLU A 34 -9.76 -0.72 7.79
C GLU A 34 -9.50 0.06 9.10
N ASP A 35 -8.31 -0.07 9.67
CA ASP A 35 -7.87 0.64 10.88
C ASP A 35 -7.53 2.13 10.62
N GLY A 36 -7.62 2.58 9.36
CA GLY A 36 -7.23 3.92 8.92
C GLY A 36 -5.76 4.08 8.55
N THR A 37 -4.94 3.03 8.70
CA THR A 37 -3.52 3.05 8.36
C THR A 37 -3.32 3.23 6.87
N GLN A 38 -2.44 4.16 6.48
CA GLN A 38 -2.07 4.37 5.08
C GLN A 38 -0.90 3.49 4.70
N VAL A 39 -1.06 2.73 3.62
CA VAL A 39 -0.04 1.79 3.14
C VAL A 39 0.23 2.02 1.66
N THR A 40 1.49 1.91 1.27
CA THR A 40 1.91 2.03 -0.13
C THR A 40 1.69 0.71 -0.86
N VAL A 41 0.97 0.76 -1.97
CA VAL A 41 0.67 -0.39 -2.83
C VAL A 41 0.85 -0.02 -4.30
N CYS A 42 1.23 -0.96 -5.15
CA CYS A 42 1.22 -0.73 -6.59
C CYS A 42 -0.24 -0.71 -7.13
N GLY A 43 -0.44 -0.16 -8.32
CA GLY A 43 -1.76 0.00 -8.94
C GLY A 43 -2.55 -1.31 -9.02
N SER A 44 -1.89 -2.43 -9.31
CA SER A 44 -2.53 -3.76 -9.33
C SER A 44 -3.10 -4.15 -7.96
N HIS A 45 -2.32 -4.00 -6.89
CA HIS A 45 -2.80 -4.30 -5.53
C HIS A 45 -3.78 -3.27 -5.01
N LYS A 46 -3.68 -2.00 -5.44
CA LYS A 46 -4.70 -0.99 -5.17
C LYS A 46 -6.05 -1.36 -5.77
N VAL A 47 -6.06 -1.82 -7.03
CA VAL A 47 -7.28 -2.27 -7.70
C VAL A 47 -7.80 -3.57 -7.08
N ALA A 48 -6.92 -4.52 -6.76
CA ALA A 48 -7.30 -5.78 -6.13
C ALA A 48 -7.87 -5.56 -4.72
N HIS A 49 -7.28 -4.66 -3.92
CA HIS A 49 -7.79 -4.25 -2.61
C HIS A 49 -9.15 -3.56 -2.71
N ARG A 50 -9.35 -2.69 -3.70
CA ARG A 50 -10.65 -2.05 -3.96
C ARG A 50 -11.73 -3.03 -4.41
N ARG A 51 -11.35 -4.10 -5.13
CA ARG A 51 -12.26 -5.16 -5.58
C ARG A 51 -12.49 -6.24 -4.52
N ALA A 52 -11.67 -6.29 -3.48
CA ALA A 52 -11.90 -7.20 -2.37
C ALA A 52 -13.16 -6.73 -1.63
N GLU A 53 -14.07 -7.67 -1.34
CA GLU A 53 -15.30 -7.41 -0.59
C GLU A 53 -15.01 -7.02 0.87
N ARG A 54 -13.78 -7.29 1.33
CA ARG A 54 -13.26 -7.04 2.67
C ARG A 54 -12.04 -6.12 2.58
N LEU A 55 -11.97 -5.13 3.47
CA LEU A 55 -10.76 -4.34 3.69
C LEU A 55 -9.84 -5.11 4.62
N ALA A 56 -8.56 -5.22 4.28
CA ALA A 56 -7.55 -5.71 5.22
C ALA A 56 -7.40 -4.71 6.39
N ARG A 57 -7.28 -5.22 7.62
CA ARG A 57 -6.96 -4.42 8.81
C ARG A 57 -5.47 -4.15 8.93
N THR A 58 -4.62 -5.06 8.45
CA THR A 58 -3.17 -4.94 8.54
C THR A 58 -2.49 -5.14 7.18
N VAL A 59 -1.24 -4.70 7.05
CA VAL A 59 -0.39 -5.00 5.87
C VAL A 59 -0.22 -6.50 5.68
N ASP A 60 -0.13 -7.24 6.78
CA ASP A 60 0.06 -8.69 6.76
C ASP A 60 -1.19 -9.41 6.25
N GLU A 61 -2.38 -8.99 6.70
CA GLU A 61 -3.64 -9.46 6.11
C GLU A 61 -3.77 -9.04 4.64
N LEU A 62 -3.37 -7.82 4.29
CA LEU A 62 -3.38 -7.34 2.91
C LEU A 62 -2.49 -8.22 2.03
N ARG A 63 -1.32 -8.62 2.55
CA ARG A 63 -0.43 -9.59 1.90
C ARG A 63 -1.12 -10.94 1.77
N MET A 64 -1.65 -11.53 2.84
CA MET A 64 -2.33 -12.82 2.74
C MET A 64 -3.49 -12.81 1.75
N MET A 65 -4.29 -11.73 1.72
CA MET A 65 -5.43 -11.62 0.83
C MET A 65 -5.07 -11.46 -0.65
N LEU A 66 -3.96 -10.80 -0.95
CA LEU A 66 -3.60 -10.40 -2.32
C LEU A 66 -2.41 -11.17 -2.90
N CYS A 67 -1.48 -11.62 -2.05
CA CYS A 67 -0.27 -12.34 -2.42
C CYS A 67 -0.55 -13.80 -2.81
N ASP A 68 -1.65 -14.39 -2.30
CA ASP A 68 -2.01 -15.78 -2.56
C ASP A 68 -2.25 -16.10 -4.05
N ARG A 69 -2.50 -15.09 -4.89
CA ARG A 69 -2.63 -15.28 -6.34
C ARG A 69 -1.32 -15.50 -7.10
N ARG A 70 -0.15 -15.46 -6.45
CA ARG A 70 1.16 -15.68 -7.11
C ARG A 70 2.01 -16.83 -6.55
N VAL A 71 1.45 -17.70 -5.69
CA VAL A 71 2.11 -18.98 -5.32
C VAL A 71 1.55 -20.13 -6.18
N ALA A 72 1.40 -19.89 -7.49
CA ALA A 72 1.08 -20.93 -8.46
C ALA A 72 1.59 -20.52 -9.84
N SER A 73 2.91 -20.49 -9.99
CA SER A 73 3.54 -20.76 -11.29
C SER A 73 4.82 -21.52 -10.98
N ALA A 74 4.68 -22.84 -11.09
CA ALA A 74 5.76 -23.78 -11.31
C ALA A 74 6.52 -23.46 -12.60
#